data_AF-A0A927VQ14-F1
#
_entry.id   AF-A0A927VQ14-F1
#
_cell.length_a   1.000
_cell.length_b   1.000
_cell.length_c   1.000
_cell.angle_alpha   90.00
_cell.angle_beta   90.00
_cell.angle_gamma   90.00
#
_symmetry.space_group_name_H-M   'P 1'
#
loop_
_entity.id
_entity.type
_entity.pdbx_description
1 polymer ?
#
loop_
_entity_poly.entity_id
_entity_poly.type
_entity_poly.pdbx_seq_one_letter_code
_entity_poly.pdbx_strand_id
1 'polypeptide(L)'
;MAWDCIIKGKEIDDVRKDRKTSKSVEKYNISEQAVYFDNKYLPLKEIKAMRVQPSMYTPQGCCGKGIPVFKIRLDYGGEKPVVLMVEKENNAIRAVQMIRGCNPDAVVEEYVDPVTGEPPKKWKGIFG
;
A
#
# COMPACT_ATOMS: atom_id res chain seq x y z
N MET A 1 18.99 1.70 -13.61
CA MET A 1 18.48 2.25 -12.33
C MET A 1 18.72 1.21 -11.24
N ALA A 2 19.29 1.63 -10.11
CA ALA A 2 19.35 0.82 -8.90
C ALA A 2 18.08 1.07 -8.08
N TRP A 3 17.58 0.03 -7.41
CA TRP A 3 16.41 0.11 -6.54
C TRP A 3 16.87 0.06 -5.09
N ASP A 4 16.38 0.98 -4.27
CA ASP A 4 16.82 1.10 -2.88
C ASP A 4 15.84 0.41 -1.93
N CYS A 5 16.32 -0.55 -1.14
CA CYS A 5 15.53 -1.13 -0.06
C CYS A 5 15.35 -0.09 1.04
N ILE A 6 14.12 0.14 1.49
CA ILE A 6 13.89 1.07 2.61
C ILE A 6 14.30 0.50 3.98
N ILE A 7 14.54 -0.82 4.06
CA ILE A 7 14.96 -1.52 5.27
C ILE A 7 16.35 -2.12 5.02
N LYS A 8 17.38 -1.53 5.62
CA LYS A 8 18.77 -2.01 5.49
C LYS A 8 18.91 -3.44 6.02
N GLY A 9 19.62 -4.30 5.29
CA GLY A 9 19.84 -5.70 5.66
C GLY A 9 18.65 -6.63 5.41
N LYS A 10 17.59 -6.13 4.77
CA LYS A 10 16.40 -6.89 4.37
C LYS A 10 16.19 -6.89 2.85
N GLU A 11 17.25 -6.61 2.11
CA GLU A 11 17.25 -6.62 0.66
C GLU A 11 16.79 -7.98 0.12
N ILE A 12 16.17 -7.97 -1.05
CA ILE A 12 15.82 -9.19 -1.78
C ILE A 12 16.92 -9.51 -2.81
N ASP A 13 17.14 -10.80 -3.08
CA ASP A 13 18.33 -11.27 -3.81
C ASP A 13 18.44 -10.72 -5.24
N ASP A 14 17.35 -10.76 -6.02
CA ASP A 14 17.32 -10.28 -7.41
C ASP A 14 16.17 -9.29 -7.63
N VAL A 15 16.38 -8.06 -7.15
CA VAL A 15 15.44 -6.95 -7.27
C VAL A 15 15.04 -6.69 -8.73
N ARG A 16 15.96 -6.88 -9.69
CA ARG A 16 15.66 -6.60 -11.10
C ARG A 16 14.71 -7.63 -11.68
N LYS A 17 14.90 -8.91 -11.37
CA LYS A 17 14.02 -9.99 -11.81
C LYS A 17 12.65 -9.88 -11.15
N ASP A 18 12.62 -9.65 -9.84
CA ASP A 18 11.36 -9.50 -9.09
C ASP A 18 10.56 -8.28 -9.57
N ARG A 19 11.23 -7.16 -9.85
CA ARG A 19 10.58 -5.99 -10.45
C ARG A 19 10.00 -6.27 -11.84
N LYS A 20 10.63 -7.12 -12.66
CA LYS A 20 10.13 -7.47 -14.00
C LYS A 20 8.85 -8.28 -13.97
N THR A 21 8.63 -9.09 -12.93
CA THR A 21 7.42 -9.91 -12.77
C THR A 21 6.31 -9.20 -12.00
N SER A 22 6.60 -8.04 -11.40
CA SER A 22 5.61 -7.22 -10.70
C SER A 22 4.43 -6.79 -11.58
N LYS A 23 3.26 -6.61 -10.96
CA LYS A 23 2.07 -6.07 -11.62
C LYS A 23 1.89 -4.61 -11.21
N SER A 24 1.54 -3.78 -12.18
CA SER A 24 1.27 -2.37 -11.94
C SER A 24 -0.08 -2.17 -11.24
N VAL A 25 -0.08 -1.32 -10.20
CA VAL A 25 -1.25 -0.75 -9.56
C VAL A 25 -1.07 0.77 -9.54
N GLU A 26 -1.65 1.42 -10.54
CA GLU A 26 -1.45 2.86 -10.81
C GLU A 26 0.04 3.20 -10.96
N LYS A 27 0.60 4.05 -10.08
CA LYS A 27 2.02 4.41 -10.12
C LYS A 27 2.94 3.44 -9.37
N TYR A 28 2.37 2.46 -8.66
CA TYR A 28 3.12 1.48 -7.88
C TYR A 28 3.24 0.17 -8.65
N ASN A 29 4.23 -0.64 -8.28
CA ASN A 29 4.36 -1.98 -8.79
C ASN A 29 4.48 -2.95 -7.62
N ILE A 30 3.74 -4.06 -7.66
CA ILE A 30 3.70 -5.04 -6.58
C ILE A 30 4.06 -6.39 -7.18
N SER A 31 5.13 -6.99 -6.68
CA SER A 31 5.59 -8.34 -7.03
C SER A 31 5.22 -9.33 -5.93
N GLU A 32 5.78 -10.54 -6.01
CA GLU A 32 5.67 -11.54 -4.96
C GLU A 32 6.58 -11.22 -3.76
N GLN A 33 7.62 -10.40 -3.94
CA GLN A 33 8.59 -10.13 -2.87
C GLN A 33 8.59 -8.68 -2.37
N ALA A 34 8.10 -7.70 -3.15
CA ALA A 34 8.15 -6.30 -2.73
C ALA A 34 7.04 -5.41 -3.32
N VAL A 35 6.78 -4.29 -2.63
CA VAL A 35 6.12 -3.11 -3.19
C VAL A 35 7.18 -2.12 -3.66
N TYR A 36 7.08 -1.65 -4.89
CA TYR A 36 7.98 -0.70 -5.52
C TYR A 36 7.32 0.68 -5.70
N PHE A 37 8.05 1.73 -5.31
CA PHE A 37 7.60 3.13 -5.37
C PHE A 37 8.80 4.07 -5.39
N ASP A 38 8.76 5.16 -6.17
CA ASP A 38 9.78 6.22 -6.17
C ASP A 38 11.26 5.74 -6.16
N ASN A 39 11.59 4.78 -7.04
CA ASN A 39 12.91 4.09 -7.11
C ASN A 39 13.36 3.34 -5.84
N LYS A 40 12.43 3.13 -4.91
CA LYS A 40 12.59 2.37 -3.68
C LYS A 40 11.70 1.13 -3.69
N TYR A 41 11.95 0.24 -2.73
CA TYR A 41 11.06 -0.88 -2.47
C TYR A 41 10.97 -1.24 -0.99
N LEU A 42 9.82 -1.81 -0.62
CA LEU A 42 9.54 -2.41 0.67
C LEU A 42 9.33 -3.91 0.48
N PRO A 43 10.19 -4.78 1.04
CA PRO A 43 9.97 -6.23 1.03
C PRO A 43 8.63 -6.58 1.70
N LEU A 44 7.82 -7.42 1.05
CA LEU A 44 6.50 -7.77 1.55
C LEU A 44 6.58 -8.48 2.90
N LYS A 45 7.56 -9.37 3.09
CA LYS A 45 7.79 -10.13 4.32
C LYS A 45 7.99 -9.27 5.58
N GLU A 46 8.37 -8.00 5.41
CA GLU A 46 8.59 -7.09 6.54
C GLU A 46 7.34 -6.27 6.87
N ILE A 47 6.28 -6.35 6.06
CA ILE A 47 4.99 -5.71 6.35
C ILE A 47 4.31 -6.49 7.48
N LYS A 48 4.05 -5.81 8.59
CA LYS A 48 3.40 -6.36 9.78
C LYS A 48 1.90 -6.11 9.78
N ALA A 49 1.51 -4.92 9.33
CA ALA A 49 0.11 -4.54 9.24
C ALA A 49 -0.14 -3.64 8.03
N MET A 50 -1.36 -3.67 7.53
CA MET A 50 -1.79 -2.77 6.47
C MET A 50 -3.22 -2.29 6.69
N ARG A 51 -3.51 -1.07 6.26
CA ARG A 51 -4.84 -0.47 6.37
C ARG A 51 -5.18 0.36 5.15
N VAL A 52 -6.36 0.12 4.57
CA VAL A 52 -6.93 1.00 3.54
C VAL A 52 -7.84 2.01 4.22
N GLN A 53 -7.73 3.29 3.87
CA GLN A 53 -8.64 4.33 4.35
C GLN A 53 -8.94 5.35 3.25
N PRO A 54 -10.19 5.81 3.11
CA PRO A 54 -10.52 6.94 2.25
C PRO A 54 -9.80 8.21 2.72
N SER A 55 -9.43 9.09 1.80
CA SER A 55 -8.78 10.36 2.08
C SER A 55 -9.04 11.34 0.94
N MET A 56 -8.72 12.61 1.18
CA MET A 56 -8.65 13.62 0.13
C MET A 56 -7.19 14.02 -0.09
N TYR A 57 -6.79 14.19 -1.35
CA TYR A 57 -5.53 14.80 -1.74
C TYR A 57 -5.79 16.18 -2.30
N THR A 58 -5.17 17.20 -1.72
CA THR A 58 -5.26 18.58 -2.22
C THR A 58 -3.89 18.97 -2.77
N PRO A 59 -3.74 19.09 -4.11
CA PRO A 59 -2.51 19.61 -4.70
C PRO A 59 -2.24 21.03 -4.18
N GLN A 60 -0.98 21.35 -3.85
CA GLN A 60 -0.61 22.72 -3.47
C GLN A 60 -0.94 23.71 -4.60
N GLY A 61 -1.56 24.84 -4.23
CA GLY A 61 -1.83 25.96 -5.16
C GLY A 61 -3.18 25.94 -5.87
N CYS A 62 -4.04 24.96 -5.63
CA CYS A 62 -5.40 24.94 -6.19
C CYS A 62 -6.44 25.12 -5.08
N CYS A 63 -7.25 26.18 -5.13
CA CYS A 63 -8.44 26.37 -4.28
C CYS A 63 -9.58 25.40 -4.62
N GLY A 64 -9.25 24.21 -5.10
CA GLY A 64 -10.19 23.22 -5.62
C GLY A 64 -10.57 22.16 -4.59
N LYS A 65 -11.77 21.61 -4.78
CA LYS A 65 -12.25 20.40 -4.08
C LYS A 65 -11.16 19.33 -4.12
N GLY A 66 -10.78 18.80 -2.96
CA GLY A 66 -9.76 17.75 -2.88
C GLY A 66 -10.12 16.56 -3.77
N ILE A 67 -9.10 15.88 -4.29
CA ILE A 67 -9.25 14.68 -5.11
C ILE A 67 -9.49 13.52 -4.16
N PRO A 68 -10.61 12.79 -4.25
CA PRO A 68 -10.81 11.58 -3.48
C PRO A 68 -9.73 10.55 -3.82
N VAL A 69 -9.09 10.01 -2.79
CA VAL A 69 -8.06 8.98 -2.90
C VAL A 69 -8.23 7.97 -1.78
N PHE A 70 -7.56 6.84 -1.92
CA PHE A 70 -7.43 5.80 -0.91
C PHE A 70 -5.98 5.72 -0.48
N LYS A 71 -5.74 5.84 0.82
CA LYS A 71 -4.42 5.63 1.42
C LYS A 71 -4.33 4.19 1.88
N ILE A 72 -3.31 3.48 1.39
CA ILE A 72 -2.90 2.19 1.90
C ILE A 72 -1.69 2.42 2.79
N ARG A 73 -1.89 2.33 4.10
CA ARG A 73 -0.82 2.39 5.09
C ARG A 73 -0.20 1.01 5.22
N LEU A 74 1.12 0.90 5.04
CA LEU A 74 1.90 -0.31 5.23
C LEU A 74 2.83 -0.09 6.43
N ASP A 75 2.53 -0.77 7.54
CA ASP A 75 3.38 -0.78 8.72
C ASP A 75 4.40 -1.91 8.61
N TYR A 76 5.69 -1.57 8.76
CA TYR A 76 6.82 -2.50 8.70
C TYR A 76 7.72 -2.38 9.93
N GLY A 77 7.23 -1.71 10.99
CA GLY A 77 8.01 -1.42 12.21
C GLY A 77 9.02 -0.27 12.09
N GLY A 78 8.99 0.49 10.99
CA GLY A 78 9.72 1.75 10.88
C GLY A 78 9.02 2.90 11.63
N GLU A 79 9.74 4.02 11.83
CA GLU A 79 9.20 5.22 12.51
C GLU A 79 7.95 5.77 11.81
N LYS A 80 7.91 5.68 10.48
CA LYS A 80 6.77 6.09 9.66
C LYS A 80 6.36 4.95 8.73
N PRO A 81 5.05 4.68 8.61
CA PRO A 81 4.56 3.71 7.65
C PRO A 81 4.83 4.19 6.22
N VAL A 82 4.93 3.26 5.28
CA VAL A 82 4.81 3.60 3.86
C VAL A 82 3.34 3.86 3.56
N VAL A 83 3.05 4.95 2.85
CA VAL A 83 1.67 5.30 2.45
C VAL A 83 1.58 5.31 0.94
N LEU A 84 0.83 4.37 0.39
CA LEU A 84 0.46 4.36 -1.02
C LEU A 84 -0.83 5.15 -1.19
N MET A 85 -0.80 6.24 -1.95
CA MET A 85 -1.99 6.96 -2.41
C MET A 85 -2.44 6.41 -3.76
N VAL A 86 -3.66 5.89 -3.80
CA VAL A 86 -4.30 5.26 -4.96
C VAL A 86 -5.62 5.97 -5.22
N GLU A 87 -5.95 6.30 -6.46
CA GLU A 87 -7.18 7.04 -6.77
C GLU A 87 -8.41 6.12 -6.79
N LYS A 88 -8.26 4.90 -7.28
CA LYS A 88 -9.40 3.96 -7.46
C LYS A 88 -9.51 2.98 -6.29
N GLU A 89 -10.71 2.87 -5.73
CA GLU A 89 -11.05 1.94 -4.65
C GLU A 89 -10.67 0.48 -4.98
N ASN A 90 -11.06 0.01 -6.16
CA ASN A 90 -10.75 -1.35 -6.63
C ASN A 90 -9.25 -1.61 -6.74
N ASN A 91 -8.46 -0.58 -7.08
CA ASN A 91 -7.01 -0.70 -7.13
C ASN A 91 -6.42 -0.78 -5.72
N ALA A 92 -6.98 -0.05 -4.76
CA ALA A 92 -6.54 -0.11 -3.37
C ALA A 92 -6.81 -1.49 -2.74
N ILE A 93 -8.02 -2.02 -2.98
CA ILE A 93 -8.40 -3.38 -2.58
C ILE A 93 -7.47 -4.41 -3.23
N ARG A 94 -7.27 -4.31 -4.56
CA ARG A 94 -6.39 -5.21 -5.30
C ARG A 94 -4.95 -5.19 -4.77
N ALA A 95 -4.40 -4.02 -4.46
CA ALA A 95 -3.06 -3.91 -3.89
C ALA A 95 -2.96 -4.65 -2.55
N VAL A 96 -3.92 -4.46 -1.65
CA VAL A 96 -3.94 -5.18 -0.36
C VAL A 96 -4.08 -6.69 -0.55
N GLN A 97 -4.95 -7.14 -1.45
CA GLN A 97 -5.10 -8.57 -1.76
C GLN A 97 -3.82 -9.18 -2.33
N MET A 98 -3.11 -8.45 -3.21
CA MET A 98 -1.82 -8.91 -3.73
C MET A 98 -0.77 -9.02 -2.62
N ILE A 99 -0.69 -8.02 -1.73
CA ILE A 99 0.26 -8.04 -0.61
C ILE A 99 -0.07 -9.19 0.35
N ARG A 100 -1.33 -9.34 0.78
CA ARG A 100 -1.78 -10.42 1.67
C ARG A 100 -1.58 -11.80 1.05
N GLY A 101 -1.78 -11.95 -0.26
CA GLY A 101 -1.56 -13.20 -0.97
C GLY A 101 -0.10 -13.68 -0.94
N CYS A 102 0.85 -12.75 -0.82
CA CYS A 102 2.28 -13.05 -0.77
C CYS A 102 2.88 -12.95 0.65
N ASN A 103 2.22 -12.24 1.56
CA ASN A 103 2.55 -12.18 2.98
C ASN A 103 1.26 -12.36 3.81
N PRO A 104 0.82 -13.60 4.06
CA PRO A 104 -0.42 -13.90 4.78
C PRO A 104 -0.34 -13.57 6.28
N ASP A 105 0.87 -13.41 6.83
CA ASP A 105 1.09 -13.07 8.23
C ASP A 105 0.86 -11.57 8.53
N ALA A 106 0.80 -10.73 7.50
CA ALA A 106 0.50 -9.32 7.66
C ALA A 106 -0.97 -9.10 8.06
N VAL A 107 -1.17 -8.40 9.18
CA VAL A 107 -2.51 -8.07 9.68
C VAL A 107 -3.16 -7.04 8.76
N VAL A 108 -4.39 -7.31 8.29
CA VAL A 108 -5.19 -6.29 7.62
C VAL A 108 -6.09 -5.62 8.65
N GLU A 109 -5.78 -4.37 8.98
CA GLU A 109 -6.57 -3.59 9.93
C GLU A 109 -7.84 -3.07 9.25
N GLU A 110 -8.95 -3.11 9.98
CA GLU A 110 -10.19 -2.48 9.55
C GLU A 110 -10.11 -0.97 9.75
N TYR A 111 -10.50 -0.21 8.72
CA TYR A 111 -10.71 1.23 8.86
C TYR A 111 -12.10 1.48 9.44
N VAL A 112 -12.12 2.20 10.57
CA VAL A 112 -13.33 2.70 11.21
C VAL A 112 -13.46 4.18 10.87
N ASP A 113 -14.59 4.57 10.28
CA ASP A 113 -14.85 5.98 10.01
C ASP A 113 -14.94 6.76 11.33
N PRO A 114 -14.15 7.84 11.51
CA PRO A 114 -14.10 8.55 12.78
C PRO A 114 -15.39 9.31 13.09
N VAL A 115 -16.26 9.55 12.10
CA VAL A 115 -17.54 10.24 12.27
C VAL A 115 -18.65 9.25 12.62
N THR A 116 -18.72 8.12 11.90
CA THR A 116 -19.81 7.15 12.10
C THR A 116 -19.47 6.03 13.08
N GLY A 117 -18.18 5.79 13.36
CA GLY A 117 -17.72 4.65 14.16
C GLY A 117 -17.90 3.30 13.46
N GLU A 118 -18.20 3.29 12.15
CA GLU A 118 -18.44 2.10 11.36
C GLU A 118 -17.44 1.98 10.20
N PRO A 119 -17.07 0.76 9.79
CA PRO A 119 -16.33 0.58 8.55
C PRO A 119 -17.19 0.92 7.33
N PRO A 120 -16.58 1.29 6.18
CA PRO A 120 -17.32 1.48 4.95
C PRO A 120 -18.10 0.20 4.61
N LYS A 121 -19.43 0.30 4.46
CA LYS A 121 -20.32 -0.86 4.22
C LYS A 121 -19.86 -1.76 3.06
N LYS A 122 -19.24 -1.16 2.05
CA LYS A 122 -18.71 -1.88 0.87
C LYS A 122 -17.48 -2.73 1.18
N TRP A 123 -16.76 -2.48 2.28
CA TRP A 123 -15.51 -3.17 2.63
C TRP A 123 -15.70 -4.31 3.62
N LYS A 124 -16.89 -4.42 4.20
CA LYS A 124 -17.23 -5.50 5.12
C LYS A 124 -17.04 -6.85 4.41
N GLY A 125 -16.12 -7.67 4.91
CA GLY A 125 -15.80 -8.98 4.36
C GLY A 125 -14.87 -9.00 3.15
N ILE A 126 -14.41 -7.85 2.63
CA ILE A 126 -13.39 -7.80 1.55
C ILE A 126 -12.01 -8.15 2.08
N PHE A 127 -11.72 -7.71 3.30
CA PHE A 127 -10.44 -7.87 3.98
C PHE A 127 -10.44 -8.97 5.05
N GLY A 128 -11.62 -9.54 5.34
CA GLY A 128 -11.82 -10.66 6.28
C GLY A 128 -11.22 -11.97 5.79
#